data_AF-A0A561TVQ5-F1
#
_entry.id   AF-A0A561TVQ5-F1
#
_cell.length_a   1.000
_cell.length_b   1.000
_cell.length_c   1.000
_cell.angle_alpha   90.00
_cell.angle_beta   90.00
_cell.angle_gamma   90.00
#
_symmetry.space_group_name_H-M   'P 1'
#
loop_
_entity.id
_entity.type
_entity.pdbx_description
1 polymer ?
#
loop_
_entity_poly.entity_id
_entity_poly.type
_entity_poly.pdbx_seq_one_letter_code
_entity_poly.pdbx_strand_id
1 'polypeptide(L)'
;MTIEDLARAVTGAVNRFRRGGSGTVALLVAAALVLALAVYGGTRLVEGGGGTPRNAGHRVAVLEDPQTVRAVLPDLRSVPSGWSYSDSGPQVSPFTDSCIPPHEGCVAPLADGQVRFWSNPQQKVSFEVLTFSSAADARQMFGALPGPSDGTPLTMPAIGDQSTAVLVSDSVATARVRVGTTLMTTTIDNTPFIIRTADTDALAPLARMFADRSQEAQSGRPPTARAQPAG
;
A
#
# COMPACT_ATOMS: atom_id res chain seq x y z
N MET A 1 -13.33 -5.90 36.22
CA MET A 1 -12.07 -6.02 36.96
C MET A 1 -11.19 -4.88 36.50
N THR A 2 -10.97 -3.88 37.36
CA THR A 2 -10.28 -2.64 36.97
C THR A 2 -8.76 -2.80 37.13
N ILE A 3 -7.98 -1.97 36.44
CA ILE A 3 -6.50 -1.97 36.53
C ILE A 3 -6.03 -1.76 37.99
N GLU A 4 -6.81 -1.05 38.80
CA GLU A 4 -6.55 -0.83 40.22
C GLU A 4 -6.69 -2.09 41.08
N ASP A 5 -7.63 -2.98 40.75
CA ASP A 5 -7.80 -4.26 41.46
C ASP A 5 -6.60 -5.19 41.22
N LEU A 6 -6.05 -5.15 40.00
CA LEU A 6 -4.87 -5.91 39.60
C LEU A 6 -3.59 -5.41 40.31
N ALA A 7 -3.44 -4.09 40.44
CA ALA A 7 -2.30 -3.49 41.15
C ALA A 7 -2.29 -3.84 42.65
N ARG A 8 -3.46 -3.86 43.32
CA ARG A 8 -3.54 -4.26 44.74
C ARG A 8 -3.23 -5.74 44.95
N ALA A 9 -3.70 -6.61 44.05
CA ALA A 9 -3.45 -8.04 44.14
C ALA A 9 -1.94 -8.38 44.01
N VAL A 10 -1.23 -7.71 43.10
CA VAL A 10 0.21 -7.90 42.91
C VAL A 10 1.02 -7.37 44.11
N THR A 11 0.63 -6.23 44.67
CA THR A 11 1.37 -5.62 45.80
C THR A 11 1.28 -6.47 47.08
N GLY A 12 0.15 -7.14 47.32
CA GLY A 12 -0.02 -8.04 48.47
C GLY A 12 0.78 -9.34 48.41
N ALA A 13 1.14 -9.80 47.20
CA ALA A 13 1.94 -11.02 47.01
C ALA A 13 3.44 -10.78 47.27
N VAL A 14 3.96 -9.60 46.91
CA VAL A 14 5.40 -9.28 47.01
C VAL A 14 5.86 -9.15 48.47
N ASN A 15 5.01 -8.62 49.37
CA ASN A 15 5.41 -8.39 50.76
C ASN A 15 5.54 -9.67 51.61
N ARG A 16 5.04 -10.82 51.15
CA ARG A 16 5.14 -12.09 51.89
C ARG A 16 6.43 -12.89 51.64
N PHE A 17 7.24 -12.51 50.66
CA PHE A 17 8.39 -13.32 50.21
C PHE A 17 9.77 -12.92 50.73
N ARG A 18 9.86 -11.99 51.69
CA ARG A 18 11.15 -11.43 52.17
C ARG A 18 11.96 -12.33 53.13
N ARG A 19 11.63 -13.63 53.27
CA ARG A 19 12.29 -14.54 54.25
C ARG A 19 12.77 -15.90 53.73
N GLY A 20 12.80 -16.18 52.42
CA GLY A 20 13.21 -17.50 51.94
C GLY A 20 14.00 -17.51 50.64
N GLY A 21 15.28 -17.87 50.74
CA GLY A 21 16.09 -18.57 49.72
C GLY A 21 16.19 -17.95 48.33
N SER A 22 17.41 -17.61 47.91
CA SER A 22 17.78 -17.02 46.62
C SER A 22 17.25 -17.75 45.35
N GLY A 23 16.74 -18.98 45.49
CA GLY A 23 16.10 -19.73 44.39
C GLY A 23 14.68 -19.28 44.03
N THR A 24 13.94 -18.62 44.94
CA THR A 24 12.55 -18.21 44.67
C THR A 24 12.45 -16.92 43.85
N VAL A 25 13.47 -16.06 43.91
CA VAL A 25 13.49 -14.77 43.19
C VAL A 25 13.60 -14.98 41.68
N ALA A 26 14.42 -15.93 41.23
CA ALA A 26 14.59 -16.20 39.80
C ALA A 26 13.29 -16.69 39.12
N LEU A 27 12.51 -17.51 39.83
CA LEU A 27 11.26 -18.07 39.31
C LEU A 27 10.16 -17.02 39.17
N LEU A 28 10.10 -16.05 40.09
CA LEU A 28 9.15 -14.94 40.03
C LEU A 28 9.49 -13.95 38.90
N VAL A 29 10.77 -13.68 38.66
CA VAL A 29 11.20 -12.82 37.54
C VAL A 29 10.85 -13.47 36.20
N ALA A 30 11.10 -14.78 36.04
CA ALA A 30 10.72 -15.50 34.83
C ALA A 30 9.20 -15.50 34.60
N ALA A 31 8.40 -15.75 35.65
CA ALA A 31 6.95 -15.72 35.56
C ALA A 31 6.41 -14.32 35.20
N ALA A 32 6.98 -13.26 35.79
CA ALA A 32 6.61 -11.87 35.46
C ALA A 32 6.96 -11.50 34.01
N LEU A 33 8.11 -11.96 33.50
CA LEU A 33 8.51 -11.77 32.10
C LEU A 33 7.56 -12.48 31.12
N VAL A 34 7.18 -13.72 31.42
CA VAL A 34 6.20 -14.48 30.61
C VAL A 34 4.84 -13.79 30.63
N LEU A 35 4.40 -13.28 31.78
CA LEU A 35 3.15 -12.51 31.88
C LEU A 35 3.21 -11.19 31.11
N ALA A 36 4.33 -10.46 31.19
CA ALA A 36 4.52 -9.22 30.42
C ALA A 36 4.51 -9.49 28.90
N LEU A 37 5.17 -10.56 28.45
CA LEU A 37 5.13 -11.00 27.05
C LEU A 37 3.73 -11.48 26.63
N ALA A 38 3.00 -12.16 27.50
CA ALA A 38 1.63 -12.61 27.21
C ALA A 38 0.63 -11.46 27.14
N VAL A 39 0.78 -10.43 27.98
CA VAL A 39 -0.08 -9.23 27.94
C VAL A 39 0.30 -8.33 26.76
N TYR A 40 1.60 -8.15 26.50
CA TYR A 40 2.07 -7.32 25.39
C TYR A 40 1.86 -7.99 24.01
N GLY A 41 1.94 -9.32 23.94
CA GLY A 41 1.62 -10.09 22.74
C GLY A 41 0.12 -10.41 22.57
N GLY A 42 -0.62 -10.51 23.69
CA GLY A 42 -2.03 -10.95 23.70
C GLY A 42 -3.05 -9.89 23.30
N THR A 43 -2.72 -8.60 23.41
CA THR A 43 -3.61 -7.52 22.96
C THR A 43 -3.75 -7.44 21.43
N ARG A 44 -2.98 -8.23 20.67
CA ARG A 44 -3.14 -8.38 19.21
C ARG A 44 -3.95 -9.61 18.78
N LEU A 45 -4.40 -10.46 19.72
CA LEU A 45 -5.04 -11.74 19.40
C LEU A 45 -6.50 -11.88 19.86
N VAL A 46 -7.09 -10.86 20.48
CA VAL A 46 -8.47 -10.91 20.98
C VAL A 46 -9.36 -9.93 20.22
N GLU A 47 -9.55 -10.21 18.94
CA GLU A 47 -10.78 -9.86 18.23
C GLU A 47 -11.35 -11.13 17.58
N GLY A 48 -12.40 -11.66 18.22
CA GLY A 48 -13.52 -12.28 17.53
C GLY A 48 -13.43 -13.75 17.12
N GLY A 49 -13.96 -14.63 17.99
CA GLY A 49 -15.02 -15.58 17.59
C GLY A 49 -14.60 -16.81 16.80
N GLY A 50 -14.69 -17.97 17.46
CA GLY A 50 -14.53 -19.29 16.85
C GLY A 50 -15.46 -19.51 15.65
N GLY A 51 -14.86 -19.51 14.47
CA GLY A 51 -15.37 -20.13 13.26
C GLY A 51 -14.23 -20.94 12.67
N THR A 52 -14.55 -22.15 12.22
CA THR A 52 -13.70 -23.06 11.39
C THR A 52 -12.58 -22.35 10.63
N PRO A 53 -11.38 -22.97 10.48
CA PRO A 53 -10.29 -22.42 9.67
C PRO A 53 -10.73 -22.35 8.19
N ARG A 54 -11.50 -21.31 7.85
CA ARG A 54 -11.60 -20.76 6.52
C ARG A 54 -10.17 -20.40 6.19
N ASN A 55 -9.67 -20.98 5.10
CA ASN A 55 -8.50 -20.57 4.35
C ASN A 55 -7.98 -19.24 4.87
N ALA A 56 -6.74 -19.22 5.39
CA ALA A 56 -6.03 -17.99 5.73
C ALA A 56 -5.89 -17.15 4.46
N GLY A 57 -7.00 -16.55 4.05
CA GLY A 57 -7.15 -15.75 2.86
C GLY A 57 -6.22 -14.61 3.07
N HIS A 58 -5.31 -14.44 2.12
CA HIS A 58 -4.28 -13.43 2.09
C HIS A 58 -4.89 -12.11 2.59
N ARG A 59 -4.64 -11.75 3.86
CA ARG A 59 -5.21 -10.52 4.43
C ARG A 59 -4.48 -9.38 3.75
N VAL A 60 -5.20 -8.70 2.87
CA VAL A 60 -4.74 -7.48 2.23
C VAL A 60 -4.71 -6.38 3.29
N ALA A 61 -3.52 -5.89 3.65
CA ALA A 61 -3.39 -4.80 4.61
C ALA A 61 -3.78 -3.47 3.97
N VAL A 62 -4.54 -2.66 4.70
CA VAL A 62 -4.86 -1.28 4.32
C VAL A 62 -3.60 -0.42 4.42
N LEU A 63 -3.32 0.40 3.40
CA LEU A 63 -2.19 1.33 3.38
C LEU A 63 -2.62 2.73 3.84
N GLU A 64 -2.69 2.94 5.16
CA GLU A 64 -3.04 4.22 5.81
C GLU A 64 -1.82 5.10 6.11
N ASP A 65 -0.68 4.50 6.46
CA ASP A 65 0.51 5.24 6.87
C ASP A 65 1.18 5.94 5.68
N PRO A 66 1.32 7.28 5.69
CA PRO A 66 1.91 8.03 4.59
C PRO A 66 3.33 7.58 4.21
N GLN A 67 4.14 7.10 5.16
CA GLN A 67 5.49 6.60 4.85
C GLN A 67 5.42 5.28 4.07
N THR A 68 4.50 4.40 4.43
CA THR A 68 4.23 3.15 3.72
C THR A 68 3.71 3.43 2.30
N VAL A 69 2.78 4.38 2.14
CA VAL A 69 2.31 4.82 0.80
C VAL A 69 3.46 5.39 -0.02
N ARG A 70 4.33 6.20 0.60
CA ARG A 70 5.51 6.77 -0.06
C ARG A 70 6.48 5.69 -0.53
N ALA A 71 6.62 4.60 0.23
CA ALA A 71 7.47 3.48 -0.14
C ALA A 71 6.93 2.70 -1.34
N VAL A 72 5.62 2.69 -1.58
CA VAL A 72 5.01 2.07 -2.78
C VAL A 72 5.41 2.84 -4.04
N LEU A 73 5.53 4.17 -3.97
CA LEU A 73 5.95 4.99 -5.10
C LEU A 73 7.36 4.57 -5.59
N PRO A 74 7.56 4.45 -6.92
CA PRO A 74 8.87 4.11 -7.47
C PRO A 74 9.92 5.17 -7.13
N ASP A 75 11.17 4.74 -7.02
CA ASP A 75 12.35 5.60 -6.97
C ASP A 75 13.21 5.44 -8.24
N LEU A 76 14.29 6.22 -8.38
CA LEU A 76 15.22 6.13 -9.52
C LEU A 76 15.87 4.74 -9.70
N ARG A 77 15.87 3.89 -8.67
CA ARG A 77 16.44 2.53 -8.76
C ARG A 77 15.41 1.51 -9.26
N SER A 78 14.14 1.90 -9.27
CA SER A 78 12.99 1.07 -9.64
C SER A 78 12.58 1.26 -11.10
N VAL A 79 12.94 2.39 -11.71
CA VAL A 79 12.73 2.70 -13.13
C VAL A 79 13.98 2.35 -13.95
N PRO A 80 13.89 2.24 -15.30
CA PRO A 80 15.05 2.03 -16.15
C PRO A 80 16.13 3.12 -15.97
N SER A 81 17.35 2.84 -16.41
CA SER A 81 18.41 3.85 -16.40
C SER A 81 18.09 5.01 -17.36
N GLY A 82 18.64 6.20 -17.07
CA GLY A 82 18.44 7.39 -17.89
C GLY A 82 17.23 8.27 -17.50
N TRP A 83 16.45 7.86 -16.50
CA TRP A 83 15.38 8.65 -15.92
C TRP A 83 15.89 9.57 -14.81
N SER A 84 15.22 10.70 -14.64
CA SER A 84 15.44 11.67 -13.56
C SER A 84 14.10 12.11 -12.98
N TYR A 85 14.07 12.60 -11.75
CA TYR A 85 12.84 13.20 -11.22
C TYR A 85 12.51 14.49 -11.97
N SER A 86 11.23 14.70 -12.27
CA SER A 86 10.76 15.98 -12.82
C SER A 86 10.61 17.04 -11.72
N ASP A 87 10.27 16.60 -10.50
CA ASP A 87 10.00 17.41 -9.32
C ASP A 87 10.84 16.93 -8.10
N SER A 88 10.40 17.24 -6.87
CA SER A 88 11.05 16.91 -5.59
C SER A 88 10.95 15.44 -5.13
N GLY A 89 10.90 14.49 -6.07
CA GLY A 89 10.76 13.05 -5.78
C GLY A 89 9.36 12.64 -5.30
N PRO A 90 9.19 11.45 -4.69
CA PRO A 90 7.87 10.95 -4.28
C PRO A 90 7.17 11.86 -3.26
N GLN A 91 5.95 12.27 -3.57
CA GLN A 91 5.08 13.08 -2.71
C GLN A 91 3.90 12.23 -2.23
N VAL A 92 3.49 12.40 -0.97
CA VAL A 92 2.29 11.77 -0.41
C VAL A 92 1.55 12.81 0.40
N SER A 93 0.23 12.85 0.26
CA SER A 93 -0.66 13.71 1.04
C SER A 93 -1.78 12.87 1.63
N PRO A 94 -2.14 13.07 2.91
CA PRO A 94 -3.36 12.50 3.45
C PRO A 94 -4.55 13.11 2.72
N PHE A 95 -5.60 12.32 2.50
CA PHE A 95 -6.82 12.83 1.92
C PHE A 95 -7.61 13.55 3.02
N THR A 96 -7.65 14.89 3.00
CA THR A 96 -8.23 15.66 4.10
C THR A 96 -9.70 16.01 3.92
N ASP A 97 -10.21 16.12 2.69
CA ASP A 97 -11.62 16.42 2.41
C ASP A 97 -11.99 16.12 0.94
N SER A 98 -13.25 15.76 0.73
CA SER A 98 -13.94 15.59 -0.57
C SER A 98 -13.55 14.37 -1.41
N CYS A 99 -14.25 13.29 -1.14
CA CYS A 99 -14.67 12.27 -2.08
C CYS A 99 -14.58 12.63 -3.60
N ILE A 100 -13.97 11.77 -4.43
CA ILE A 100 -13.83 11.99 -5.89
C ILE A 100 -14.73 11.03 -6.69
N PRO A 101 -15.63 11.50 -7.56
CA PRO A 101 -16.22 12.84 -7.57
C PRO A 101 -17.16 13.03 -6.36
N PRO A 102 -17.50 14.26 -5.96
CA PRO A 102 -18.38 14.50 -4.81
C PRO A 102 -19.83 14.09 -5.16
N HIS A 103 -20.27 12.94 -4.66
CA HIS A 103 -21.65 12.45 -4.77
C HIS A 103 -22.02 11.54 -3.59
N GLU A 104 -23.31 11.26 -3.43
CA GLU A 104 -23.83 10.35 -2.40
C GLU A 104 -23.33 8.92 -2.65
N GLY A 105 -22.77 8.27 -1.62
CA GLY A 105 -22.15 6.94 -1.75
C GLY A 105 -20.72 6.94 -2.32
N CYS A 106 -20.10 8.12 -2.42
CA CYS A 106 -18.72 8.21 -2.82
C CYS A 106 -17.76 7.58 -1.78
N VAL A 107 -16.69 6.99 -2.32
CA VAL A 107 -15.59 6.40 -1.57
C VAL A 107 -14.43 7.39 -1.50
N ALA A 108 -14.08 7.83 -0.29
CA ALA A 108 -12.92 8.70 -0.08
C ALA A 108 -11.62 7.87 -0.04
N PRO A 109 -10.59 8.24 -0.82
CA PRO A 109 -9.24 7.74 -0.58
C PRO A 109 -8.76 8.11 0.82
N LEU A 110 -7.85 7.31 1.38
CA LEU A 110 -7.17 7.58 2.66
C LEU A 110 -5.91 8.42 2.44
N ALA A 111 -5.19 8.13 1.35
CA ALA A 111 -4.01 8.86 0.93
C ALA A 111 -3.90 8.90 -0.58
N ASP A 112 -3.23 9.95 -1.07
CA ASP A 112 -2.79 10.13 -2.44
C ASP A 112 -1.27 10.24 -2.47
N GLY A 113 -0.63 9.45 -3.32
CA GLY A 113 0.80 9.48 -3.56
C GLY A 113 1.11 9.66 -5.03
N GLN A 114 2.04 10.56 -5.37
CA GLN A 114 2.49 10.76 -6.75
C GLN A 114 4.01 10.91 -6.87
N VAL A 115 4.56 10.44 -7.99
CA VAL A 115 5.95 10.71 -8.40
C VAL A 115 6.02 10.88 -9.91
N ARG A 116 6.86 11.82 -10.37
CA ARG A 116 7.07 12.11 -11.78
C ARG A 116 8.54 11.95 -12.16
N PHE A 117 8.75 11.29 -13.28
CA PHE A 117 10.05 11.12 -13.91
C PHE A 117 10.04 11.69 -15.31
N TRP A 118 11.21 12.06 -15.79
CA TRP A 118 11.46 12.40 -17.18
C TRP A 118 12.72 11.70 -17.69
N SER A 119 12.77 11.45 -18.99
CA SER A 119 13.96 10.97 -19.70
C SER A 119 14.17 11.78 -20.99
N ASN A 120 15.42 11.91 -21.42
CA ASN A 120 15.82 12.63 -22.63
C ASN A 120 15.48 11.77 -23.87
N PRO A 121 14.85 12.31 -24.94
CA PRO A 121 14.64 13.74 -25.20
C PRO A 121 13.41 14.40 -24.62
N GLN A 122 12.35 13.70 -24.19
CA GLN A 122 11.18 14.36 -23.59
C GLN A 122 10.09 13.41 -23.04
N GLN A 123 10.40 12.15 -22.78
CA GLN A 123 9.38 11.23 -22.26
C GLN A 123 9.18 11.49 -20.76
N LYS A 124 7.93 11.75 -20.35
CA LYS A 124 7.55 11.85 -18.94
C LYS A 124 6.76 10.63 -18.54
N VAL A 125 7.00 10.15 -17.32
CA VAL A 125 6.17 9.12 -16.68
C VAL A 125 5.75 9.63 -15.32
N SER A 126 4.45 9.56 -15.04
CA SER A 126 3.91 9.80 -13.71
C SER A 126 3.29 8.53 -13.16
N PHE A 127 3.50 8.31 -11.87
CA PHE A 127 2.86 7.28 -11.08
C PHE A 127 2.00 7.96 -10.01
N GLU A 128 0.77 7.50 -9.86
CA GLU A 128 -0.18 7.96 -8.85
C GLU A 128 -0.78 6.74 -8.14
N VAL A 129 -0.93 6.81 -6.82
CA VAL A 129 -1.59 5.77 -6.02
C VAL A 129 -2.61 6.41 -5.10
N LEU A 130 -3.84 5.92 -5.18
CA LEU A 130 -4.89 6.16 -4.20
C LEU A 130 -5.03 4.93 -3.32
N THR A 131 -5.10 5.13 -2.01
CA THR A 131 -5.34 4.04 -1.05
C THR A 131 -6.75 4.15 -0.47
N PHE A 132 -7.35 3.01 -0.12
CA PHE A 132 -8.72 2.92 0.37
C PHE A 132 -8.79 2.03 1.61
N SER A 133 -9.83 2.21 2.42
CA SER A 133 -10.08 1.41 3.62
C SER A 133 -10.47 -0.04 3.31
N SER A 134 -10.91 -0.34 2.09
CA SER A 134 -11.24 -1.69 1.67
C SER A 134 -10.97 -1.98 0.19
N ALA A 135 -10.90 -3.26 -0.15
CA ALA A 135 -10.77 -3.68 -1.55
C ALA A 135 -12.07 -3.46 -2.35
N ALA A 136 -13.22 -3.42 -1.69
CA ALA A 136 -14.50 -3.10 -2.32
C ALA A 136 -14.55 -1.63 -2.74
N ASP A 137 -14.07 -0.74 -1.88
CA ASP A 137 -13.93 0.70 -2.12
C ASP A 137 -12.99 0.98 -3.30
N ALA A 138 -11.80 0.36 -3.31
CA ALA A 138 -10.87 0.45 -4.43
C ALA A 138 -11.48 -0.08 -5.75
N ARG A 139 -12.32 -1.12 -5.69
CA ARG A 139 -13.02 -1.67 -6.86
C ARG A 139 -14.08 -0.73 -7.38
N GLN A 140 -14.88 -0.15 -6.48
CA GLN A 140 -15.89 0.85 -6.84
C GLN A 140 -15.20 2.03 -7.54
N MET A 141 -14.10 2.53 -6.98
CA MET A 141 -13.34 3.64 -7.56
C MET A 141 -12.67 3.31 -8.90
N PHE A 142 -12.19 2.09 -9.09
CA PHE A 142 -11.66 1.65 -10.39
C PHE A 142 -12.68 1.84 -11.52
N GLY A 143 -13.96 1.50 -11.26
CA GLY A 143 -15.05 1.64 -12.22
C GLY A 143 -15.69 3.03 -12.28
N ALA A 144 -15.60 3.82 -11.20
CA ALA A 144 -16.23 5.14 -11.10
C ALA A 144 -15.37 6.28 -11.63
N LEU A 145 -14.04 6.22 -11.45
CA LEU A 145 -13.15 7.20 -12.07
C LEU A 145 -13.36 7.15 -13.57
N PRO A 146 -13.60 8.30 -14.25
CA PRO A 146 -13.82 8.35 -15.68
C PRO A 146 -12.84 7.39 -16.32
N GLY A 147 -13.46 6.38 -16.92
CA GLY A 147 -12.71 5.34 -17.55
C GLY A 147 -11.82 6.01 -18.57
N PRO A 148 -10.73 5.37 -18.94
CA PRO A 148 -10.02 5.78 -20.12
C PRO A 148 -10.85 5.62 -21.44
N SER A 149 -12.19 5.50 -21.35
CA SER A 149 -13.17 5.40 -22.42
C SER A 149 -13.20 6.58 -23.40
N ASP A 150 -12.57 7.70 -23.04
CA ASP A 150 -12.37 8.83 -23.97
C ASP A 150 -11.15 8.60 -24.90
N GLY A 151 -10.40 7.51 -24.70
CA GLY A 151 -9.21 7.14 -25.47
C GLY A 151 -9.35 5.82 -26.24
N THR A 152 -8.32 5.49 -27.01
CA THR A 152 -8.24 4.21 -27.76
C THR A 152 -7.75 3.09 -26.84
N PRO A 153 -8.51 1.99 -26.66
CA PRO A 153 -8.09 0.83 -25.88
C PRO A 153 -6.72 0.27 -26.27
N LEU A 154 -5.85 0.06 -25.28
CA LEU A 154 -4.58 -0.64 -25.44
C LEU A 154 -4.70 -2.04 -24.83
N THR A 155 -4.01 -3.01 -25.43
CA THR A 155 -3.92 -4.35 -24.86
C THR A 155 -3.06 -4.30 -23.60
N MET A 156 -3.61 -4.80 -22.49
CA MET A 156 -2.92 -4.85 -21.19
C MET A 156 -3.01 -6.27 -20.64
N PRO A 157 -1.90 -6.92 -20.25
CA PRO A 157 -1.98 -8.20 -19.55
C PRO A 157 -2.75 -8.06 -18.22
N ALA A 158 -3.19 -9.18 -17.68
CA ALA A 158 -3.70 -9.21 -16.31
C ALA A 158 -2.58 -8.78 -15.35
N ILE A 159 -2.78 -7.67 -14.66
CA ILE A 159 -1.88 -7.13 -13.63
C ILE A 159 -2.76 -6.79 -12.43
N GLY A 160 -2.34 -7.20 -11.23
CA GLY A 160 -3.12 -7.04 -10.02
C GLY A 160 -4.47 -7.76 -10.11
N ASP A 161 -5.47 -7.20 -9.44
CA ASP A 161 -6.82 -7.76 -9.47
C ASP A 161 -7.63 -7.30 -10.68
N GLN A 162 -7.37 -6.08 -11.16
CA GLN A 162 -8.01 -5.46 -12.33
C GLN A 162 -7.01 -4.52 -13.01
N SER A 163 -6.96 -4.54 -14.33
CA SER A 163 -6.12 -3.64 -15.12
C SER A 163 -6.86 -3.15 -16.37
N THR A 164 -6.57 -1.92 -16.80
CA THR A 164 -7.01 -1.36 -18.08
C THR A 164 -5.96 -0.37 -18.58
N ALA A 165 -5.92 -0.13 -19.89
CA ALA A 165 -5.05 0.88 -20.48
C ALA A 165 -5.65 1.48 -21.74
N VAL A 166 -5.34 2.76 -21.98
CA VAL A 166 -5.70 3.45 -23.22
C VAL A 166 -4.63 4.43 -23.67
N LEU A 167 -4.77 4.83 -24.93
CA LEU A 167 -4.19 6.02 -25.51
C LEU A 167 -5.22 7.18 -25.41
N VAL A 168 -4.99 8.12 -24.49
CA VAL A 168 -5.88 9.27 -24.20
C VAL A 168 -5.78 10.33 -25.31
N SER A 169 -4.58 10.56 -25.80
CA SER A 169 -4.27 11.39 -26.98
C SER A 169 -3.14 10.74 -27.76
N ASP A 170 -2.77 11.28 -28.92
CA ASP A 170 -1.60 10.84 -29.67
C ASP A 170 -0.27 10.98 -28.89
N SER A 171 -0.24 11.74 -27.78
CA SER A 171 0.93 11.97 -26.93
C SER A 171 0.81 11.41 -25.51
N VAL A 172 -0.35 10.90 -25.10
CA VAL A 172 -0.61 10.47 -23.71
C VAL A 172 -1.24 9.08 -23.66
N ALA A 173 -0.61 8.16 -22.93
CA ALA A 173 -1.13 6.83 -22.65
C ALA A 173 -1.19 6.58 -21.14
N THR A 174 -2.26 5.94 -20.69
CA THR A 174 -2.51 5.71 -19.26
C THR A 174 -2.90 4.26 -19.01
N ALA A 175 -2.29 3.66 -18.01
CA ALA A 175 -2.68 2.38 -17.43
C ALA A 175 -3.22 2.60 -16.02
N ARG A 176 -4.30 1.89 -15.68
CA ARG A 176 -4.87 1.85 -14.34
C ARG A 176 -4.89 0.41 -13.84
N VAL A 177 -4.43 0.20 -12.63
CA VAL A 177 -4.33 -1.11 -11.99
C VAL A 177 -4.89 -1.05 -10.57
N ARG A 178 -5.74 -2.01 -10.19
CA ARG A 178 -6.17 -2.22 -8.80
C ARG A 178 -5.42 -3.39 -8.20
N VAL A 179 -4.89 -3.22 -6.99
CA VAL A 179 -4.33 -4.31 -6.17
C VAL A 179 -4.89 -4.18 -4.77
N GLY A 180 -5.74 -5.11 -4.34
CA GLY A 180 -6.29 -5.09 -3.00
C GLY A 180 -7.00 -3.78 -2.70
N THR A 181 -6.47 -3.01 -1.75
CA THR A 181 -7.03 -1.72 -1.31
C THR A 181 -6.41 -0.49 -1.99
N THR A 182 -5.65 -0.67 -3.07
CA THR A 182 -5.02 0.44 -3.80
C THR A 182 -5.47 0.51 -5.24
N LEU A 183 -5.48 1.74 -5.77
CA LEU A 183 -5.69 2.05 -7.17
C LEU A 183 -4.48 2.83 -7.68
N MET A 184 -3.83 2.31 -8.71
CA MET A 184 -2.61 2.86 -9.26
C MET A 184 -2.84 3.33 -10.69
N THR A 185 -2.31 4.49 -11.02
CA THR A 185 -2.30 5.05 -12.36
C THR A 185 -0.85 5.25 -12.80
N THR A 186 -0.53 4.77 -14.00
CA THR A 186 0.75 5.02 -14.67
C THR A 186 0.44 5.76 -15.96
N THR A 187 1.01 6.95 -16.14
CA THR A 187 0.79 7.76 -17.34
C THR A 187 2.12 8.03 -18.00
N ILE A 188 2.20 7.77 -19.31
CA ILE A 188 3.27 8.21 -20.18
C ILE A 188 2.77 9.46 -20.91
N ASP A 189 3.53 10.55 -20.83
CA ASP A 189 3.26 11.80 -21.53
C ASP A 189 4.50 12.20 -22.34
N ASN A 190 4.36 12.15 -23.66
CA ASN A 190 5.39 12.51 -24.63
C ASN A 190 5.20 13.91 -25.21
N THR A 191 4.24 14.70 -24.71
CA THR A 191 3.93 16.03 -25.26
C THR A 191 5.18 16.91 -25.36
N PRO A 192 5.46 17.52 -26.53
CA PRO A 192 4.59 17.68 -27.70
C PRO A 192 4.73 16.60 -28.79
N PHE A 193 5.43 15.50 -28.52
CA PHE A 193 5.64 14.41 -29.49
C PHE A 193 4.53 13.35 -29.44
N ILE A 194 4.36 12.65 -30.56
CA ILE A 194 3.49 11.49 -30.68
C ILE A 194 4.12 10.28 -29.97
N ILE A 195 3.32 9.54 -29.21
CA ILE A 195 3.65 8.24 -28.63
C ILE A 195 3.96 7.24 -29.75
N ARG A 196 5.11 6.60 -29.65
CA ARG A 196 5.51 5.49 -30.53
C ARG A 196 5.07 4.18 -29.89
N THR A 197 5.04 3.10 -30.69
CA THR A 197 4.74 1.75 -30.19
C THR A 197 5.64 1.37 -29.01
N ALA A 198 6.94 1.68 -29.10
CA ALA A 198 7.89 1.42 -28.01
C ALA A 198 7.54 2.16 -26.70
N ASP A 199 6.87 3.31 -26.78
CA ASP A 199 6.43 4.05 -25.60
C ASP A 199 5.21 3.34 -24.96
N THR A 200 4.25 2.85 -25.76
CA THR A 200 3.15 2.02 -25.24
C THR A 200 3.62 0.66 -24.71
N ASP A 201 4.67 0.08 -25.28
CA ASP A 201 5.24 -1.20 -24.83
C ASP A 201 5.86 -1.09 -23.42
N ALA A 202 6.33 0.10 -23.04
CA ALA A 202 6.85 0.38 -21.69
C ALA A 202 5.74 0.48 -20.63
N LEU A 203 4.48 0.73 -21.02
CA LEU A 203 3.39 0.99 -20.09
C LEU A 203 3.08 -0.23 -19.19
N ALA A 204 3.00 -1.43 -19.77
CA ALA A 204 2.69 -2.64 -19.02
C ALA A 204 3.79 -3.05 -18.02
N PRO A 205 5.09 -3.08 -18.37
CA PRO A 205 6.17 -3.33 -17.41
C PRO A 205 6.22 -2.31 -16.25
N LEU A 206 5.98 -1.02 -16.52
CA LEU A 206 5.95 0.02 -15.50
C LEU A 206 4.74 -0.16 -14.56
N ALA A 207 3.55 -0.40 -15.12
CA ALA A 207 2.34 -0.67 -14.34
C ALA A 207 2.47 -1.94 -13.47
N ARG A 208 3.10 -3.00 -14.00
CA ARG A 208 3.37 -4.24 -13.24
C ARG A 208 4.31 -3.98 -12.07
N MET A 209 5.42 -3.29 -12.30
CA MET A 209 6.34 -2.92 -11.22
C MET A 209 5.60 -2.17 -10.11
N PHE A 210 4.75 -1.20 -10.46
CA PHE A 210 4.04 -0.42 -9.46
C PHE A 210 3.00 -1.25 -8.69
N ALA A 211 2.29 -2.14 -9.38
CA ALA A 211 1.38 -3.10 -8.78
C ALA A 211 2.09 -4.06 -7.81
N ASP A 212 3.24 -4.61 -8.20
CA ASP A 212 4.04 -5.52 -7.38
C ASP A 212 4.53 -4.82 -6.10
N ARG A 213 4.99 -3.57 -6.20
CA ARG A 213 5.37 -2.74 -5.04
C ARG A 213 4.21 -2.55 -4.07
N SER A 214 3.01 -2.31 -4.60
CA SER A 214 1.81 -2.17 -3.76
C SER A 214 1.45 -3.50 -3.09
N GLN A 215 1.54 -4.61 -3.82
CA GLN A 215 1.30 -5.95 -3.26
C GLN A 215 2.32 -6.30 -2.16
N GLU A 216 3.60 -5.96 -2.35
CA GLU A 216 4.65 -6.10 -1.35
C GLU A 216 4.27 -5.35 -0.07
N ALA A 217 3.94 -4.06 -0.17
CA ALA A 217 3.50 -3.24 0.97
C ALA A 217 2.27 -3.80 1.67
N GLN A 218 1.22 -4.17 0.92
CA GLN A 218 -0.02 -4.75 1.47
C GLN A 218 0.20 -6.13 2.11
N SER A 219 1.32 -6.79 1.81
CA SER A 219 1.74 -8.04 2.44
C SER A 219 2.73 -7.83 3.59
N GLY A 220 2.97 -6.58 4.01
CA GLY A 220 3.92 -6.22 5.07
C GLY A 220 5.40 -6.35 4.68
N ARG A 221 5.71 -6.43 3.38
CA ARG A 221 7.09 -6.50 2.87
C ARG A 221 7.54 -5.13 2.36
N PRO A 222 8.84 -4.78 2.48
CA PRO A 222 9.38 -3.59 1.85
C PRO A 222 9.17 -3.61 0.32
N PRO A 223 8.68 -2.54 -0.31
CA PRO A 223 8.56 -2.48 -1.77
C PRO A 223 9.93 -2.44 -2.46
N THR A 224 10.23 -3.47 -3.24
CA THR A 224 11.51 -3.64 -3.94
C THR A 224 11.38 -3.91 -5.43
N ALA A 225 10.15 -4.14 -5.94
CA ALA A 225 9.95 -4.43 -7.35
C ALA A 225 10.48 -3.30 -8.26
N ARG A 226 10.99 -3.72 -9.43
CA ARG A 226 11.63 -2.87 -10.44
C ARG A 226 11.05 -3.14 -11.82
N ALA A 227 11.06 -2.13 -12.68
CA ALA A 227 10.61 -2.26 -14.06
C ALA A 227 11.55 -3.21 -14.81
N GLN A 228 10.98 -4.25 -15.41
CA GLN A 228 11.71 -5.11 -16.32
C GLN A 228 11.79 -4.41 -17.70
N PRO A 229 12.90 -4.58 -18.45
CA PRO A 229 12.94 -4.16 -19.85
C PRO A 229 11.79 -4.81 -20.62
N ALA A 230 11.19 -4.08 -21.56
CA ALA A 230 10.35 -4.72 -22.57
C ALA A 230 11.24 -5.71 -23.35
N GLY A 231 10.85 -6.99 -23.33
CA GLY A 231 11.55 -8.06 -24.04
C GLY A 231 11.13 -8.19 -25.49
#